data_AF-A0A7C7L5J5-F1
#
_entry.id   AF-A0A7C7L5J5-F1
#
_cell.length_a   1.000
_cell.length_b   1.000
_cell.length_c   1.000
_cell.angle_alpha   90.00
_cell.angle_beta   90.00
_cell.angle_gamma   90.00
#
_symmetry.space_group_name_H-M   'P 1'
#
loop_
_entity.id
_entity.type
_entity.pdbx_description
1 polymer ?
#
loop_
_entity_poly.entity_id
_entity_poly.type
_entity_poly.pdbx_seq_one_letter_code
_entity_poly.pdbx_strand_id
1 'polypeptide(L)'
;MHNNIPEKVITELDRQLATEWSELCAHFLSAQQQKPTERLKYFGELFERLQPWLEHSIGNVSTDNYLLISVESIVSYLFILLLNRHQLPPANCVFHLWVESLALSRANKIIEYGAKFQGCPGEAPLEIQQRFNGLTKRQREIFYLYIVESGQLKEVSRAVGVSPYEIHCQIPKLWDAVGANDSIAPYGWRRANDR
;
A
#
# COMPACT_ATOMS: atom_id res chain seq x y z
N MET A 1 -13.61 27.86 34.73
CA MET A 1 -13.99 27.62 33.32
C MET A 1 -13.58 26.19 32.96
N HIS A 2 -14.51 25.24 33.02
CA HIS A 2 -14.29 23.90 32.49
C HIS A 2 -14.43 24.00 30.97
N ASN A 3 -13.32 23.82 30.26
CA ASN A 3 -13.35 23.60 28.82
C ASN A 3 -14.01 22.24 28.59
N ASN A 4 -15.31 22.26 28.34
CA ASN A 4 -16.02 21.13 27.74
C ASN A 4 -15.40 20.92 26.36
N ILE A 5 -14.46 19.97 26.29
CA ILE A 5 -14.06 19.36 25.03
C ILE A 5 -15.34 18.76 24.46
N PRO A 6 -15.78 19.14 23.25
CA PRO A 6 -16.98 18.56 22.67
C PRO A 6 -16.74 17.06 22.53
N GLU A 7 -17.53 16.25 23.24
CA GLU A 7 -17.63 14.81 22.97
C GLU A 7 -17.87 14.66 21.47
N LYS A 8 -16.91 14.05 20.77
CA LYS A 8 -17.10 13.69 19.36
C LYS A 8 -18.41 12.91 19.29
N VAL A 9 -19.38 13.44 18.55
CA VAL A 9 -20.62 12.72 18.26
C VAL A 9 -20.20 11.46 17.49
N ILE A 10 -20.14 10.34 18.18
CA ILE A 10 -19.88 9.02 17.58
C ILE A 10 -21.06 8.76 16.66
N THR A 11 -20.79 8.70 15.36
CA THR A 11 -21.83 8.48 14.36
C THR A 11 -22.34 7.03 14.45
N GLU A 12 -23.54 6.76 13.93
CA GLU A 12 -24.07 5.39 13.87
C GLU A 12 -23.14 4.46 13.07
N LEU A 13 -22.49 5.00 12.04
CA LEU A 13 -21.47 4.31 11.26
C LEU A 13 -20.25 3.92 12.12
N ASP A 14 -19.77 4.83 12.99
CA ASP A 14 -18.64 4.53 13.89
C ASP A 14 -18.96 3.40 14.87
N ARG A 15 -20.22 3.31 15.33
CA ARG A 15 -20.67 2.22 16.22
C ARG A 15 -20.75 0.89 15.49
N GLN A 16 -21.27 0.88 14.26
CA GLN A 16 -21.33 -0.33 13.42
C GLN A 16 -19.92 -0.86 13.16
N LEU A 17 -19.00 0.02 12.72
CA LEU A 17 -17.60 -0.35 12.48
C LEU A 17 -16.89 -0.85 13.74
N ALA A 18 -17.16 -0.25 14.91
CA ALA A 18 -16.60 -0.73 16.17
C ALA A 18 -17.13 -2.14 16.55
N THR A 19 -18.40 -2.41 16.26
CA THR A 19 -19.03 -3.71 16.51
C THR A 19 -18.45 -4.78 15.59
N GLU A 20 -18.41 -4.52 14.28
CA GLU A 20 -17.79 -5.40 13.29
C GLU A 20 -16.32 -5.70 13.61
N TRP A 21 -15.57 -4.67 14.04
CA TRP A 21 -14.18 -4.83 14.45
C TRP A 21 -14.03 -5.72 15.69
N SER A 22 -14.91 -5.56 16.68
CA SER A 22 -14.91 -6.38 17.88
C SER A 22 -15.21 -7.85 17.56
N GLU A 23 -16.16 -8.11 16.68
CA GLU A 23 -16.47 -9.46 16.20
C GLU A 23 -15.27 -10.09 15.46
N LEU A 24 -14.60 -9.32 14.60
CA LEU A 24 -13.40 -9.76 13.92
C LEU A 24 -12.26 -10.07 14.88
N CYS A 25 -12.05 -9.25 15.91
CA CYS A 25 -11.07 -9.51 16.97
C CYS A 25 -11.36 -10.81 17.72
N ALA A 26 -12.61 -11.04 18.09
CA ALA A 26 -13.03 -12.28 18.75
C ALA A 26 -12.81 -13.51 17.85
N HIS A 27 -13.15 -13.39 16.56
CA HIS A 27 -12.93 -14.45 15.59
C HIS A 27 -11.44 -14.74 15.37
N PHE A 28 -10.60 -13.69 15.27
CA PHE A 28 -9.15 -13.84 15.16
C PHE A 28 -8.56 -14.55 16.39
N LEU A 29 -8.97 -14.15 17.60
CA LEU A 29 -8.52 -14.79 18.84
C LEU A 29 -8.93 -16.28 18.89
N SER A 30 -10.17 -16.59 18.53
CA SER A 30 -10.67 -17.96 18.44
C SER A 30 -9.83 -18.80 17.46
N ALA A 31 -9.52 -18.25 16.28
CA ALA A 31 -8.68 -18.91 15.29
C ALA A 31 -7.24 -19.15 15.81
N GLN A 32 -6.65 -18.17 16.51
CA GLN A 32 -5.30 -18.30 17.08
C GLN A 32 -5.21 -19.33 18.22
N GLN A 33 -6.31 -19.63 18.91
CA GLN A 33 -6.37 -20.64 19.96
C GLN A 33 -6.53 -22.06 19.43
N GLN A 34 -6.89 -22.23 18.15
CA GLN A 34 -7.00 -23.55 17.52
C GLN A 34 -5.64 -24.24 17.38
N LYS A 35 -5.66 -25.58 17.35
CA LYS A 35 -4.48 -26.40 17.05
C LYS A 35 -3.92 -26.04 15.67
N PRO A 36 -2.58 -26.04 15.46
CA PRO A 36 -1.98 -25.66 14.18
C PRO A 36 -2.54 -26.39 12.96
N THR A 37 -2.87 -27.68 13.09
CA THR A 37 -3.46 -28.51 12.02
C THR A 37 -4.89 -28.12 11.64
N GLU A 38 -5.63 -27.50 12.56
CA GLU A 38 -7.00 -27.03 12.36
C GLU A 38 -7.03 -25.55 11.96
N ARG A 39 -6.02 -24.79 12.38
CA ARG A 39 -5.88 -23.35 12.13
C ARG A 39 -5.86 -22.98 10.64
N LEU A 40 -5.25 -23.83 9.80
CA LEU A 40 -5.23 -23.66 8.34
C LEU A 40 -6.63 -23.61 7.73
N LYS A 41 -7.60 -24.35 8.26
CA LYS A 41 -8.99 -24.35 7.77
C LYS A 41 -9.68 -23.01 8.02
N TYR A 42 -9.28 -22.31 9.08
CA TYR A 42 -9.80 -21.00 9.45
C TYR A 42 -9.08 -19.85 8.75
N PHE A 43 -7.91 -20.08 8.14
CA PHE A 43 -7.17 -19.01 7.46
C PHE A 43 -7.89 -18.49 6.22
N GLY A 44 -8.64 -19.33 5.50
CA GLY A 44 -9.46 -18.87 4.37
C GLY A 44 -10.54 -17.89 4.84
N GLU A 45 -11.36 -18.29 5.81
CA GLU A 45 -12.42 -17.44 6.38
C GLU A 45 -11.86 -16.17 7.04
N LEU A 46 -10.73 -16.30 7.73
CA LEU A 46 -10.06 -15.17 8.37
C LEU A 46 -9.49 -14.19 7.33
N PHE A 47 -8.99 -14.70 6.20
CA PHE A 47 -8.52 -13.87 5.10
C PHE A 47 -9.67 -13.08 4.49
N GLU A 48 -10.78 -13.75 4.14
CA GLU A 48 -11.96 -13.08 3.56
C GLU A 48 -12.50 -11.97 4.46
N ARG A 49 -12.48 -12.18 5.79
CA ARG A 49 -12.90 -11.17 6.75
C ARG A 49 -11.91 -10.02 6.92
N LEU A 50 -10.60 -10.28 6.83
CA LEU A 50 -9.55 -9.26 7.02
C LEU A 50 -9.22 -8.48 5.74
N GLN A 51 -9.41 -9.09 4.57
CA GLN A 51 -9.05 -8.51 3.29
C GLN A 51 -9.66 -7.11 3.08
N PRO A 52 -10.98 -6.87 3.30
CA PRO A 52 -11.56 -5.54 3.12
C PRO A 52 -10.93 -4.48 4.02
N TRP A 53 -10.57 -4.85 5.26
CA TRP A 53 -9.92 -3.94 6.22
C TRP A 53 -8.49 -3.62 5.80
N LEU A 54 -7.77 -4.62 5.29
CA LEU A 54 -6.42 -4.44 4.76
C LEU A 54 -6.45 -3.54 3.52
N GLU A 55 -7.30 -3.86 2.54
CA GLU A 55 -7.49 -3.09 1.31
C GLU A 55 -7.88 -1.63 1.58
N HIS A 56 -8.81 -1.41 2.50
CA HIS A 56 -9.20 -0.06 2.92
C HIS A 56 -8.02 0.72 3.51
N SER A 57 -7.22 0.07 4.37
CA SER A 57 -6.05 0.70 5.00
C SER A 57 -4.95 1.08 4.00
N ILE A 58 -4.76 0.26 2.97
CA ILE A 58 -3.68 0.45 2.00
C ILE A 58 -4.08 1.31 0.81
N GLY A 59 -5.37 1.43 0.49
CA GLY A 59 -5.86 2.21 -0.65
C GLY A 59 -5.35 3.65 -0.60
N ASN A 60 -5.44 4.30 0.56
CA ASN A 60 -4.91 5.65 0.77
C ASN A 60 -3.38 5.66 0.79
N VAL A 61 -2.74 4.68 1.43
CA VAL A 61 -1.26 4.66 1.55
C VAL A 61 -0.58 4.44 0.21
N SER A 62 -1.04 3.49 -0.59
CA SER A 62 -0.48 3.21 -1.91
C SER A 62 -0.63 4.40 -2.82
N THR A 63 -1.79 5.07 -2.80
CA THR A 63 -2.07 6.27 -3.59
C THR A 63 -1.26 7.48 -3.11
N ASP A 64 -1.29 7.77 -1.81
CA ASP A 64 -0.64 8.95 -1.21
C ASP A 64 0.88 8.87 -1.22
N ASN A 65 1.44 7.66 -1.37
CA ASN A 65 2.89 7.43 -1.37
C ASN A 65 3.42 6.92 -2.70
N TYR A 66 2.54 6.74 -3.70
CA TYR A 66 2.85 6.25 -5.03
C TYR A 66 3.64 4.94 -4.99
N LEU A 67 3.22 3.96 -4.19
CA LEU A 67 3.92 2.68 -4.08
C LEU A 67 3.64 1.82 -5.32
N LEU A 68 4.70 1.36 -5.99
CA LEU A 68 4.59 0.46 -7.15
C LEU A 68 4.58 -1.00 -6.69
N ILE A 69 3.54 -1.40 -5.95
CA ILE A 69 3.32 -2.75 -5.44
C ILE A 69 1.85 -3.09 -5.66
N SER A 70 1.53 -4.27 -6.18
CA SER A 70 0.14 -4.73 -6.29
C SER A 70 -0.53 -4.79 -4.91
N VAL A 71 -1.79 -4.37 -4.86
CA VAL A 71 -2.63 -4.41 -3.65
C VAL A 71 -2.64 -5.81 -3.07
N GLU A 72 -2.74 -6.82 -3.94
CA GLU A 72 -2.73 -8.24 -3.63
C GLU A 72 -1.43 -8.68 -2.93
N SER A 73 -0.28 -8.19 -3.40
CA SER A 73 1.02 -8.48 -2.77
C SER A 73 1.12 -7.86 -1.38
N ILE A 74 0.64 -6.63 -1.22
CA ILE A 74 0.62 -5.94 0.07
C ILE A 74 -0.31 -6.69 1.04
N VAL A 75 -1.54 -6.98 0.62
CA VAL A 75 -2.55 -7.70 1.41
C VAL A 75 -2.02 -9.07 1.83
N SER A 76 -1.46 -9.85 0.90
CA SER A 76 -0.93 -11.18 1.17
C SER A 76 0.21 -11.15 2.20
N TYR A 77 1.15 -10.23 2.04
CA TYR A 77 2.27 -10.08 2.97
C TYR A 77 1.80 -9.63 4.37
N LEU A 78 0.92 -8.63 4.43
CA LEU A 78 0.36 -8.14 5.69
C LEU A 78 -0.46 -9.22 6.40
N PHE A 79 -1.22 -10.02 5.66
CA PHE A 79 -1.97 -11.14 6.21
C PHE A 79 -1.04 -12.15 6.89
N ILE A 80 0.07 -12.52 6.26
CA ILE A 80 1.06 -13.43 6.88
C ILE A 80 1.67 -12.82 8.16
N LEU A 81 1.97 -11.51 8.15
CA LEU A 81 2.42 -10.84 9.36
C LEU A 81 1.37 -10.85 10.47
N LEU A 82 0.10 -10.69 10.11
CA LEU A 82 -1.02 -10.76 11.03
C LEU A 82 -1.16 -12.15 11.64
N LEU A 83 -1.03 -13.21 10.85
CA LEU A 83 -1.11 -14.60 11.35
C LEU A 83 -0.07 -14.90 12.44
N ASN A 84 1.07 -14.21 12.44
CA ASN A 84 2.12 -14.34 13.44
C ASN A 84 1.84 -13.55 14.74
N ARG A 85 0.75 -12.80 14.82
CA ARG A 85 0.37 -12.06 16.03
C ARG A 85 -0.55 -12.87 16.91
N HIS A 86 -0.44 -12.65 18.22
CA HIS A 86 -1.38 -13.22 19.19
C HIS A 86 -2.76 -12.55 19.16
N GLN A 87 -2.82 -11.26 18.82
CA GLN A 87 -4.05 -10.49 18.78
C GLN A 87 -3.99 -9.34 17.76
N LEU A 88 -5.17 -8.96 17.27
CA LEU A 88 -5.36 -7.73 16.51
C LEU A 88 -5.33 -6.50 17.43
N PRO A 89 -5.04 -5.31 16.90
CA PRO A 89 -5.22 -4.06 17.62
C PRO A 89 -6.65 -3.91 18.15
N PRO A 90 -6.85 -3.38 19.37
CA PRO A 90 -8.15 -3.37 20.03
C PRO A 90 -9.18 -2.43 19.40
N ALA A 91 -8.74 -1.49 18.55
CA ALA A 91 -9.60 -0.57 17.83
C ALA A 91 -9.21 -0.53 16.34
N ASN A 92 -10.21 -0.40 15.47
CA ASN A 92 -10.02 -0.35 14.01
C ASN A 92 -9.09 0.79 13.59
N CYS A 93 -9.20 1.98 14.19
CA CYS A 93 -8.35 3.12 13.88
C CYS A 93 -6.87 2.84 14.18
N VAL A 94 -6.58 2.09 15.25
CA VAL A 94 -5.22 1.67 15.60
C VAL A 94 -4.73 0.60 14.62
N PHE A 95 -5.63 -0.29 14.16
CA PHE A 95 -5.31 -1.25 13.12
C PHE A 95 -4.95 -0.58 11.80
N HIS A 96 -5.74 0.38 11.34
CA HIS A 96 -5.45 1.15 10.13
C HIS A 96 -4.07 1.80 10.24
N LEU A 97 -3.81 2.61 11.27
CA LEU A 97 -2.49 3.23 11.49
C LEU A 97 -1.33 2.23 11.52
N TRP A 98 -1.56 1.06 12.11
CA TRP A 98 -0.56 -0.01 12.15
C TRP A 98 -0.29 -0.61 10.76
N VAL A 99 -1.34 -0.88 9.97
CA VAL A 99 -1.21 -1.36 8.59
C VAL A 99 -0.48 -0.33 7.73
N GLU A 100 -0.87 0.94 7.82
CA GLU A 100 -0.24 2.03 7.07
C GLU A 100 1.26 2.15 7.38
N SER A 101 1.61 2.11 8.66
CA SER A 101 3.00 2.14 9.13
C SER A 101 3.81 0.95 8.60
N LEU A 102 3.21 -0.25 8.58
CA LEU A 102 3.89 -1.45 8.08
C LEU A 102 4.05 -1.45 6.56
N ALA A 103 3.04 -1.03 5.81
CA ALA A 103 3.12 -0.93 4.36
C ALA A 103 4.27 -0.01 3.95
N LEU A 104 4.45 1.12 4.65
CA LEU A 104 5.55 2.05 4.39
C LEU A 104 6.90 1.53 4.87
N SER A 105 7.01 1.08 6.13
CA SER A 105 8.28 0.66 6.72
C SER A 105 8.83 -0.65 6.13
N ARG A 106 7.97 -1.48 5.55
CA ARG A 106 8.34 -2.78 4.97
C ARG A 106 8.14 -2.85 3.45
N ALA A 107 7.91 -1.73 2.78
CA ALA A 107 7.68 -1.68 1.33
C ALA A 107 8.67 -2.55 0.53
N ASN A 108 9.98 -2.43 0.79
CA ASN A 108 10.99 -3.22 0.09
C ASN A 108 10.90 -4.74 0.36
N LYS A 109 10.51 -5.15 1.58
CA LYS A 109 10.30 -6.57 1.90
C LYS A 109 9.03 -7.12 1.28
N ILE A 110 7.99 -6.29 1.16
CA ILE A 110 6.75 -6.63 0.47
C ILE A 110 7.04 -6.85 -1.02
N ILE A 111 7.82 -5.95 -1.64
CA ILE A 111 8.27 -6.13 -3.03
C ILE A 111 9.07 -7.42 -3.18
N GLU A 112 10.06 -7.68 -2.32
CA GLU A 112 10.83 -8.93 -2.37
C GLU A 112 9.94 -10.17 -2.27
N TYR A 113 8.91 -10.10 -1.43
CA TYR A 113 7.93 -11.18 -1.27
C TYR A 113 7.08 -11.34 -2.55
N GLY A 114 6.50 -10.25 -3.07
CA GLY A 114 5.75 -10.25 -4.33
C GLY A 114 6.59 -10.79 -5.48
N ALA A 115 7.79 -10.27 -5.68
CA ALA A 115 8.68 -10.72 -6.76
C ALA A 115 9.14 -12.18 -6.64
N LYS A 116 9.27 -12.72 -5.42
CA LYS A 116 9.66 -14.13 -5.20
C LYS A 116 8.50 -15.11 -5.38
N PHE A 117 7.26 -14.71 -5.08
CA PHE A 117 6.14 -15.64 -4.95
C PHE A 117 4.95 -15.34 -5.88
N GLN A 118 4.85 -14.12 -6.41
CA GLN A 118 3.79 -13.62 -7.29
C GLN A 118 4.42 -12.73 -8.38
N GLY A 119 5.14 -13.36 -9.32
CA GLY A 119 5.55 -12.66 -10.55
C GLY A 119 4.33 -12.38 -11.42
N CYS A 120 3.59 -11.31 -11.15
CA CYS A 120 2.48 -10.88 -11.99
C CYS A 120 3.03 -10.39 -13.34
N PRO A 121 2.54 -10.92 -14.48
CA PRO A 121 2.99 -10.48 -15.80
C PRO A 121 2.78 -8.98 -15.98
N GLY A 122 3.83 -8.25 -16.33
CA GLY A 122 3.77 -6.80 -16.58
C GLY A 122 4.22 -5.91 -15.40
N GLU A 123 4.46 -6.48 -14.21
CA GLU A 123 5.07 -5.74 -13.11
C GLU A 123 6.57 -5.45 -13.36
N ALA A 124 7.09 -4.43 -12.67
CA ALA A 124 8.49 -4.07 -12.77
C ALA A 124 9.40 -5.12 -12.10
N PRO A 125 10.64 -5.35 -12.59
CA PRO A 125 11.62 -6.15 -11.87
C PRO A 125 11.81 -5.68 -10.42
N LEU A 126 12.02 -6.61 -9.49
CA LEU A 126 12.25 -6.38 -8.06
C LEU A 126 13.22 -5.21 -7.79
N GLU A 127 14.37 -5.23 -8.45
CA GLU A 127 15.41 -4.22 -8.28
C GLU A 127 14.94 -2.82 -8.67
N ILE A 128 14.11 -2.71 -9.71
CA ILE A 128 13.53 -1.45 -10.18
C ILE A 128 12.49 -0.94 -9.16
N GLN A 129 11.62 -1.82 -8.67
CA GLN A 129 10.63 -1.48 -7.64
C GLN A 129 11.31 -0.99 -6.34
N GLN A 130 12.38 -1.66 -5.89
CA GLN A 130 13.13 -1.28 -4.69
C GLN A 130 13.79 0.09 -4.83
N ARG A 131 14.42 0.36 -5.98
CA ARG A 131 15.05 1.66 -6.26
C ARG A 131 14.02 2.79 -6.36
N PHE A 132 12.89 2.53 -7.03
CA PHE A 132 11.78 3.47 -7.10
C PHE A 132 11.20 3.79 -5.71
N ASN A 133 11.00 2.79 -4.84
CA ASN A 133 10.54 3.02 -3.48
C ASN A 133 11.55 3.77 -2.60
N GLY A 134 12.84 3.74 -2.95
CA GLY A 134 13.89 4.55 -2.31
C GLY A 134 13.84 6.04 -2.64
N LEU A 135 13.07 6.46 -3.66
CA LEU A 135 12.89 7.87 -4.00
C LEU A 135 12.09 8.61 -2.92
N THR A 136 12.28 9.93 -2.82
CA THR A 136 11.43 10.78 -1.96
C THR A 136 9.98 10.80 -2.47
N LYS A 137 9.02 11.11 -1.60
CA LYS A 137 7.59 11.18 -1.97
C LYS A 137 7.36 12.04 -3.24
N ARG A 138 7.95 13.24 -3.30
CA ARG A 138 7.83 14.15 -4.43
C ARG A 138 8.42 13.57 -5.72
N GLN A 139 9.52 12.84 -5.62
CA GLN A 139 10.15 12.18 -6.76
C GLN A 139 9.32 10.99 -7.26
N ARG A 140 8.76 10.19 -6.35
CA ARG A 140 7.84 9.10 -6.70
C ARG A 140 6.58 9.63 -7.38
N GLU A 141 6.03 10.73 -6.88
CA GLU A 141 4.88 11.42 -7.47
C GLU A 141 5.16 11.90 -8.91
N ILE A 142 6.27 12.61 -9.13
CA ILE A 142 6.68 13.05 -10.47
C ILE A 142 6.86 11.85 -11.40
N PHE A 143 7.58 10.83 -10.94
CA PHE A 143 7.87 9.64 -11.73
C PHE A 143 6.58 8.88 -12.08
N TYR A 144 5.72 8.63 -11.10
CA TYR A 144 4.47 7.92 -11.30
C TYR A 144 3.56 8.67 -12.29
N LEU A 145 3.26 9.94 -12.01
CA LEU A 145 2.31 10.70 -12.83
C LEU A 145 2.81 10.97 -14.26
N TYR A 146 4.11 11.20 -14.44
CA TYR A 146 4.66 11.57 -15.74
C TYR A 146 5.15 10.39 -16.58
N ILE A 147 5.69 9.35 -15.94
CA ILE A 147 6.32 8.22 -16.61
C ILE A 147 5.38 7.02 -16.63
N VAL A 148 4.81 6.64 -15.48
CA VAL A 148 3.94 5.46 -15.38
C VAL A 148 2.56 5.76 -16.01
N GLU A 149 1.91 6.84 -15.59
CA GLU A 149 0.57 7.23 -16.09
C GLU A 149 0.62 8.01 -17.40
N SER A 150 1.82 8.33 -17.92
CA SER A 150 2.01 9.13 -19.14
C SER A 150 1.25 10.48 -19.12
N GLY A 151 1.09 11.09 -17.94
CA GLY A 151 0.36 12.35 -17.77
C GLY A 151 1.02 13.54 -18.49
N GLN A 152 0.22 14.51 -18.91
CA GLN A 152 0.75 15.69 -19.60
C GLN A 152 1.60 16.54 -18.65
N LEU A 153 2.73 17.06 -19.14
CA LEU A 153 3.69 17.81 -18.32
C LEU A 153 3.06 18.97 -17.53
N LYS A 154 2.08 19.67 -18.13
CA LYS A 154 1.36 20.77 -17.48
C LYS A 154 0.44 20.30 -16.35
N GLU A 155 -0.16 19.13 -16.49
CA GLU A 155 -1.06 18.54 -15.49
C GLU A 155 -0.27 18.00 -14.30
N VAL A 156 0.84 17.29 -14.57
CA VAL A 156 1.77 16.83 -13.53
C VAL A 156 2.38 18.04 -12.80
N SER A 157 2.81 19.07 -13.52
CA SER A 157 3.29 20.32 -12.92
C SER A 157 2.31 20.93 -11.92
N ARG A 158 1.01 20.95 -12.26
CA ARG A 158 -0.04 21.44 -11.38
C ARG A 158 -0.26 20.53 -10.17
N ALA A 159 -0.24 19.20 -10.37
CA ALA A 159 -0.45 18.23 -9.31
C ALA A 159 0.67 18.26 -8.25
N VAL A 160 1.94 18.27 -8.68
CA VAL A 160 3.11 18.22 -7.79
C VAL A 160 3.51 19.61 -7.25
N GLY A 161 2.97 20.68 -7.84
CA GLY A 161 3.34 22.06 -7.50
C GLY A 161 4.80 22.39 -7.86
N VAL A 162 5.26 21.92 -9.03
CA VAL A 162 6.63 22.11 -9.56
C VAL A 162 6.55 22.67 -10.97
N SER A 163 7.50 23.52 -11.38
CA SER A 163 7.51 24.05 -12.75
C SER A 163 7.71 22.94 -13.80
N PRO A 164 7.15 23.07 -15.03
CA PRO A 164 7.39 22.12 -16.11
C PRO A 164 8.87 21.91 -16.43
N TYR A 165 9.67 22.99 -16.35
CA TYR A 165 11.11 22.95 -16.57
C TYR A 165 11.83 22.10 -15.53
N GLU A 166 11.50 22.28 -14.26
CA GLU A 166 12.12 21.52 -13.17
C GLU A 166 11.74 20.04 -13.23
N ILE A 167 10.50 19.70 -13.57
CA ILE A 167 10.10 18.31 -13.85
C ILE A 167 10.99 17.75 -14.96
N HIS A 168 11.11 18.45 -16.09
CA HIS A 168 11.90 18.00 -17.23
C HIS A 168 13.38 17.74 -16.88
N CYS A 169 13.97 18.58 -16.03
CA CYS A 169 15.33 18.40 -15.51
C CYS A 169 15.46 17.23 -14.51
N GLN A 170 14.38 16.86 -13.82
CA GLN A 170 14.39 15.75 -12.86
C GLN A 170 14.24 14.38 -13.56
N ILE A 171 13.51 14.29 -14.67
CA ILE A 171 13.22 12.99 -15.33
C ILE A 171 14.47 12.15 -15.60
N PRO A 172 15.56 12.67 -16.22
CA PRO A 172 16.75 11.86 -16.46
C PRO A 172 17.36 11.33 -15.16
N LYS A 173 17.42 12.19 -14.13
CA LYS A 173 17.97 11.82 -12.81
C LYS A 173 17.14 10.75 -12.13
N LEU A 174 15.82 10.78 -12.30
CA LEU A 174 14.94 9.78 -11.71
C LEU A 174 15.05 8.44 -12.44
N TRP A 175 15.17 8.46 -13.77
CA TRP A 175 15.48 7.25 -14.54
C TRP A 175 16.80 6.62 -14.10
N ASP A 176 17.84 7.42 -13.95
CA ASP A 176 19.15 6.97 -13.45
C ASP A 176 19.03 6.40 -12.02
N ALA A 177 18.29 7.07 -11.14
CA ALA A 177 18.10 6.62 -9.75
C ALA A 177 17.33 5.30 -9.65
N VAL A 178 16.34 5.11 -10.52
CA VAL A 178 15.57 3.85 -10.62
C VAL A 178 16.39 2.77 -11.37
N GLY A 179 17.41 3.18 -12.13
CA GLY A 179 18.24 2.31 -12.95
C GLY A 179 17.47 1.69 -14.11
N ALA A 180 16.57 2.47 -14.70
CA ALA A 180 15.75 2.09 -15.85
C ALA A 180 15.75 3.22 -16.89
N ASN A 181 15.28 2.91 -18.09
CA ASN A 181 15.03 3.87 -19.16
C ASN A 181 13.87 3.35 -20.02
N ASP A 182 13.45 4.09 -21.04
CA ASP A 182 12.31 3.71 -21.89
C ASP A 182 12.45 2.30 -22.52
N SER A 183 13.66 1.80 -22.78
CA SER A 183 13.88 0.48 -23.39
C SER A 183 13.89 -0.68 -22.39
N ILE A 184 14.25 -0.42 -21.13
CA ILE A 184 14.31 -1.42 -20.04
C ILE A 184 13.11 -1.29 -19.09
N ALA A 185 12.29 -0.27 -19.26
CA ALA A 185 11.11 -0.02 -18.45
C ALA A 185 10.10 -1.19 -18.55
N PRO A 186 9.41 -1.50 -17.44
CA PRO A 186 8.30 -2.44 -17.41
C PRO A 186 7.27 -2.10 -18.48
N TYR A 187 6.60 -3.11 -19.04
CA TYR A 187 5.72 -2.93 -20.20
C TYR A 187 4.64 -1.85 -19.99
N GLY A 188 4.10 -1.74 -18.77
CA GLY A 188 3.11 -0.72 -18.41
C GLY A 188 3.66 0.70 -18.16
N TRP A 189 4.98 0.90 -18.14
CA TRP A 189 5.61 2.20 -17.88
C TRP A 189 6.20 2.84 -19.15
N ARG A 190 6.17 2.13 -20.28
CA ARG A 190 6.61 2.66 -21.56
C ARG A 190 5.57 3.64 -22.06
N ARG A 191 6.01 4.84 -22.48
CA ARG A 191 5.12 5.83 -23.07
C ARG A 191 4.34 5.21 -24.22
N ALA A 192 3.04 5.50 -24.29
CA ALA A 192 2.12 5.01 -25.31
C ALA A 192 2.48 5.40 -26.77
N ASN A 193 3.56 6.15 -26.99
CA ASN A 193 4.02 6.57 -28.32
C ASN A 193 4.84 5.50 -29.07
N ASP A 194 5.07 4.33 -28.48
CA ASP A 194 5.70 3.17 -29.15
C ASP A 194 4.67 2.10 -29.58
N ARG A 195 3.41 2.49 -29.81
CA ARG A 195 2.36 1.64 -30.41
C ARG A 195 1.97 2.13 -31.80
#